data_AF-A0AAV7MKW1-F1
#
_entry.id   AF-A0AAV7MKW1-F1
#
_cell.length_a   1.000
_cell.length_b   1.000
_cell.length_c   1.000
_cell.angle_alpha   90.00
_cell.angle_beta   90.00
_cell.angle_gamma   90.00
#
_symmetry.space_group_name_H-M   'P 1'
#
loop_
_entity.id
_entity.type
_entity.pdbx_description
1 polymer ?
#
loop_
_entity_poly.entity_id
_entity_poly.type
_entity_poly.pdbx_seq_one_letter_code
_entity_poly.pdbx_strand_id
1 'polypeptide(L)'
;MAKLYQTFATALVPRLLAVYNGALTANILPDSMHEGLIAIIPKSGTASSDSASYRSITMINLDVKILCKILTTRLAPEVNHLVHPDQYGFAPGRNTTMNTHRLMHVLHGAEDREEDLTCSQ
;
A
#
# COMPACT_ATOMS: atom_id res chain seq x y z
N MET A 1 -8.86 10.40 -17.58
CA MET A 1 -8.57 11.19 -16.36
C MET A 1 -7.10 11.59 -16.23
N ALA A 2 -6.12 10.67 -16.22
CA ALA A 2 -4.70 11.06 -16.14
C ALA A 2 -4.23 12.00 -17.27
N LYS A 3 -4.75 11.80 -18.49
CA LYS A 3 -4.45 12.66 -19.65
C LYS A 3 -4.94 14.10 -19.47
N LEU A 4 -6.05 14.33 -18.76
CA LEU A 4 -6.54 15.67 -18.43
C LEU A 4 -5.52 16.43 -17.58
N TYR A 5 -5.00 15.80 -16.53
CA TYR A 5 -4.02 16.42 -15.63
C TYR A 5 -2.70 16.67 -16.33
N GLN A 6 -2.29 15.79 -17.23
CA GLN A 6 -1.09 15.99 -18.04
C GLN A 6 -1.26 17.15 -19.03
N THR A 7 -2.42 17.25 -19.70
CA THR A 7 -2.71 18.33 -20.65
C THR A 7 -2.85 19.69 -19.97
N PHE A 8 -3.49 19.76 -18.81
CA PHE A 8 -3.73 21.00 -18.08
C PHE A 8 -2.78 21.21 -16.90
N ALA A 9 -1.62 20.54 -16.90
CA ALA A 9 -0.66 20.54 -15.79
C ALA A 9 -0.28 21.98 -15.38
N THR A 10 0.04 22.83 -16.34
CA THR A 10 0.45 24.22 -16.10
C THR A 10 -0.62 25.03 -15.33
N ALA A 11 -1.90 24.75 -15.59
CA ALA A 11 -3.01 25.43 -14.92
C ALA A 11 -3.38 24.79 -13.57
N LEU A 12 -3.27 23.46 -13.46
CA LEU A 12 -3.71 22.70 -12.29
C LEU A 12 -2.65 22.64 -11.20
N VAL A 13 -1.36 22.48 -11.54
CA VAL A 13 -0.28 22.29 -10.56
C VAL A 13 -0.21 23.42 -9.51
N PRO A 14 -0.26 24.72 -9.88
CA PRO A 14 -0.22 25.79 -8.88
C PRO A 14 -1.43 25.75 -7.93
N ARG A 15 -2.61 25.37 -8.44
CA ARG A 15 -3.85 25.26 -7.65
C ARG A 15 -3.80 24.09 -6.70
N LEU A 16 -3.36 22.92 -7.17
CA LEU A 16 -3.19 21.74 -6.34
C LEU A 16 -2.15 21.98 -5.25
N LEU A 17 -1.03 22.66 -5.58
CA LEU A 17 -0.03 23.03 -4.60
C LEU A 17 -0.61 23.94 -3.50
N ALA A 18 -1.39 24.94 -3.87
CA ALA A 18 -2.05 25.82 -2.91
C ALA A 18 -3.02 25.04 -2.00
N VAL A 19 -3.81 24.13 -2.58
CA VAL A 19 -4.73 23.26 -1.83
C VAL A 19 -3.98 22.35 -0.85
N TYR A 20 -2.91 21.68 -1.30
CA TYR A 20 -2.15 20.77 -0.43
C TYR A 20 -1.41 21.51 0.70
N ASN A 21 -0.83 22.67 0.42
CA ASN A 21 -0.18 23.48 1.46
C ASN A 21 -1.21 24.04 2.45
N GLY A 22 -2.39 24.45 1.96
CA GLY A 22 -3.50 24.85 2.81
C GLY A 22 -3.96 23.71 3.72
N ALA A 23 -4.14 22.52 3.15
CA ALA A 23 -4.53 21.33 3.91
C ALA A 23 -3.49 20.92 4.94
N LEU A 24 -2.20 21.02 4.61
CA LEU A 24 -1.11 20.75 5.55
C LEU A 24 -1.10 21.74 6.71
N THR A 25 -1.34 23.03 6.43
CA THR A 25 -1.32 24.09 7.45
C THR A 25 -2.56 24.01 8.36
N ALA A 26 -3.73 23.75 7.78
CA ALA A 26 -4.99 23.62 8.51
C ALA A 26 -5.17 22.23 9.16
N ASN A 27 -4.32 21.26 8.81
CA ASN A 27 -4.42 19.85 9.18
C ASN A 27 -5.78 19.20 8.79
N ILE A 28 -6.38 19.66 7.69
CA ILE A 28 -7.69 19.22 7.20
C ILE A 28 -7.65 19.14 5.67
N LEU A 29 -8.08 18.02 5.09
CA LEU A 29 -8.27 17.88 3.65
C LEU A 29 -9.64 18.44 3.21
N PRO A 30 -9.78 18.98 2.00
CA PRO A 30 -11.08 19.36 1.45
C PRO A 30 -12.08 18.19 1.44
N ASP A 31 -13.36 18.48 1.64
CA ASP A 31 -14.42 17.44 1.71
C ASP A 31 -14.46 16.55 0.46
N SER A 32 -14.28 17.14 -0.73
CA SER A 32 -14.25 16.39 -1.99
C SER A 32 -13.11 15.35 -2.08
N MET A 33 -12.05 15.49 -1.27
CA MET A 33 -10.97 14.51 -1.20
C MET A 33 -11.35 13.26 -0.38
N HIS A 34 -12.46 13.29 0.35
CA HIS A 34 -12.99 12.14 1.08
C HIS A 34 -13.99 11.32 0.26
N GLU A 35 -14.37 11.82 -0.92
CA GLU A 35 -15.33 11.16 -1.80
C GLU A 35 -14.68 10.08 -2.67
N GLY A 36 -15.42 9.00 -2.92
CA GLY A 36 -15.01 7.92 -3.80
C GLY A 36 -16.20 7.10 -4.30
N LEU A 37 -16.07 6.56 -5.51
CA LEU A 37 -17.08 5.68 -6.10
C LEU A 37 -16.77 4.22 -5.77
N ILE A 38 -17.71 3.50 -5.16
CA ILE A 38 -17.54 2.07 -4.89
C ILE A 38 -18.00 1.27 -6.12
N ALA A 39 -17.08 0.51 -6.70
CA ALA A 39 -17.36 -0.46 -7.75
C ALA A 39 -17.20 -1.89 -7.19
N ILE A 40 -18.08 -2.80 -7.60
CA ILE A 40 -18.06 -4.20 -7.15
C ILE A 40 -17.55 -5.09 -8.28
N ILE A 41 -16.53 -5.90 -8.00
CA ILE A 41 -15.91 -6.81 -8.99
C ILE A 41 -16.02 -8.25 -8.48
N PRO A 42 -16.53 -9.21 -9.27
CA PRO A 42 -16.56 -10.61 -8.88
C PRO A 42 -15.15 -11.19 -8.77
N LYS A 43 -14.93 -12.05 -7.76
CA LYS A 43 -13.73 -12.90 -7.65
C LYS A 43 -13.78 -13.97 -8.74
N SER A 44 -12.64 -14.21 -9.39
CA SER A 44 -12.49 -15.30 -10.34
C SER A 44 -12.63 -16.65 -9.63
N GLY A 45 -13.47 -17.55 -10.14
CA GLY A 45 -13.55 -18.95 -9.71
C GLY A 45 -14.44 -19.25 -8.50
N THR A 46 -15.23 -18.28 -8.01
CA THR A 46 -16.17 -18.47 -6.89
C THR A 46 -17.63 -18.38 -7.34
N ALA A 47 -18.50 -19.22 -6.76
CA ALA A 47 -19.93 -19.21 -7.06
C ALA A 47 -20.57 -17.86 -6.70
N SER A 48 -21.39 -17.31 -7.59
CA SER A 48 -21.94 -15.96 -7.52
C SER A 48 -23.03 -15.75 -6.46
N SER A 49 -23.36 -16.77 -5.67
CA SER A 49 -24.44 -16.73 -4.68
C SER A 49 -24.04 -16.11 -3.34
N ASP A 50 -22.73 -15.99 -3.05
CA ASP A 50 -22.23 -15.43 -1.79
C ASP A 50 -21.67 -14.01 -1.99
N SER A 51 -22.03 -13.12 -1.08
CA SER A 51 -21.46 -11.77 -0.96
C SER A 51 -19.93 -11.75 -0.83
N ALA A 52 -19.34 -12.79 -0.23
CA ALA A 52 -17.88 -12.95 -0.12
C ALA A 52 -17.18 -13.20 -1.48
N SER A 53 -17.95 -13.54 -2.51
CA SER A 53 -17.47 -13.74 -3.88
C SER A 53 -17.23 -12.43 -4.63
N TYR A 54 -17.46 -11.27 -4.01
CA TYR A 54 -17.18 -9.97 -4.62
C TYR A 54 -16.06 -9.23 -3.89
N ARG A 55 -15.35 -8.37 -4.62
CA ARG A 55 -14.37 -7.41 -4.11
C ARG A 55 -14.89 -6.01 -4.41
N SER A 56 -15.16 -5.24 -3.36
CA SER A 56 -15.40 -3.80 -3.51
C SER A 56 -14.09 -3.07 -3.77
N ILE A 57 -14.08 -2.18 -4.75
CA ILE A 57 -12.97 -1.27 -5.04
C ILE A 57 -13.49 0.17 -4.98
N THR A 58 -12.87 1.01 -4.16
CA THR A 58 -13.17 2.44 -4.11
C THR A 58 -12.30 3.18 -5.14
N MET A 59 -12.95 3.77 -6.13
CA MET A 59 -12.34 4.73 -7.05
C MET A 59 -12.31 6.11 -6.40
N ILE A 60 -11.16 6.45 -5.81
CA ILE A 60 -10.90 7.77 -5.25
C ILE A 60 -10.52 8.80 -6.34
N ASN A 61 -10.72 10.07 -6.01
CA ASN A 61 -10.38 11.23 -6.85
C ASN A 61 -8.88 11.28 -7.20
N LEU A 62 -8.57 11.84 -8.38
CA LEU A 62 -7.20 11.87 -8.90
C LEU A 62 -6.29 12.82 -8.11
N ASP A 63 -6.85 13.89 -7.53
CA ASP A 63 -6.13 14.81 -6.63
C ASP A 63 -5.49 14.05 -5.47
N VAL A 64 -6.28 13.22 -4.79
CA VAL A 64 -5.82 12.40 -3.68
C VAL A 64 -4.74 11.41 -4.13
N LYS A 65 -4.90 10.80 -5.32
CA LYS A 65 -3.87 9.90 -5.87
C LYS A 65 -2.55 10.63 -6.14
N ILE A 66 -2.60 11.88 -6.60
CA ILE A 66 -1.40 12.72 -6.80
C ILE A 66 -0.75 13.02 -5.45
N LEU A 67 -1.53 13.45 -4.45
CA LEU A 67 -1.02 13.70 -3.11
C LEU A 67 -0.39 12.44 -2.50
N CYS A 68 -1.08 11.30 -2.54
CA CYS A 68 -0.54 10.02 -2.09
C CYS A 68 0.77 9.68 -2.81
N LYS A 69 0.85 9.86 -4.13
CA LYS A 69 2.07 9.60 -4.89
C LYS A 69 3.23 10.51 -4.44
N ILE A 70 2.97 11.78 -4.18
CA ILE A 70 3.97 12.71 -3.63
C ILE A 70 4.47 12.22 -2.27
N LEU A 71 3.55 11.88 -1.36
CA LEU A 71 3.89 11.39 -0.02
C LEU A 71 4.67 10.07 -0.07
N THR A 72 4.20 9.08 -0.83
CA THR A 72 4.91 7.81 -1.01
C THR A 72 6.31 8.01 -1.58
N THR A 73 6.48 8.94 -2.54
CA THR A 73 7.79 9.22 -3.12
C THR A 73 8.74 9.84 -2.09
N ARG A 74 8.24 10.73 -1.23
CA ARG A 74 9.03 11.34 -0.14
C ARG A 74 9.37 10.35 0.97
N LEU A 75 8.45 9.44 1.28
CA LEU A 75 8.63 8.43 2.34
C LEU A 75 9.45 7.22 1.90
N ALA A 76 9.54 6.94 0.60
CA ALA A 76 10.18 5.73 0.07
C ALA A 76 11.59 5.43 0.65
N PRO A 77 12.49 6.41 0.87
CA PRO A 77 13.80 6.16 1.48
C PRO A 77 13.69 5.67 2.93
N GLU A 78 12.69 6.16 3.67
CA GLU A 78 12.53 5.91 5.11
C GLU A 78 11.64 4.69 5.41
N VAL A 79 10.85 4.22 4.43
CA VAL A 79 9.89 3.12 4.63
C VAL A 79 10.54 1.89 5.27
N ASN A 80 11.76 1.54 4.88
CA ASN A 80 12.44 0.36 5.43
C ASN A 80 12.82 0.47 6.92
N HIS A 81 12.93 1.70 7.45
CA HIS A 81 13.16 1.96 8.87
C HIS A 81 11.86 2.05 9.67
N LEU A 82 10.76 2.43 9.00
CA LEU A 82 9.44 2.60 9.62
C LEU A 82 8.63 1.31 9.69
N VAL A 83 8.84 0.38 8.75
CA VAL A 83 8.10 -0.89 8.68
C VAL A 83 8.88 -2.04 9.30
N HIS A 84 8.16 -3.03 9.84
CA HIS A 84 8.77 -4.21 10.46
C HIS A 84 9.75 -4.91 9.49
N PRO A 85 10.90 -5.46 9.96
CA PRO A 85 11.84 -6.18 9.10
C PRO A 85 11.21 -7.32 8.29
N ASP A 86 10.23 -8.02 8.86
CA ASP A 86 9.50 -9.11 8.21
C ASP A 86 8.31 -8.64 7.34
N GLN A 87 8.16 -7.34 7.09
CA GLN A 87 7.19 -6.82 6.12
C GLN A 87 7.82 -6.79 4.73
N TYR A 88 7.55 -7.79 3.90
CA TYR A 88 8.16 -7.93 2.57
C TYR A 88 7.29 -7.43 1.41
N GLY A 89 6.00 -7.20 1.66
CA GLY A 89 5.07 -6.66 0.66
C GLY A 89 5.20 -5.15 0.53
N PHE A 90 5.21 -4.65 -0.70
CA PHE A 90 5.13 -3.21 -1.04
C PHE A 90 6.24 -2.33 -0.44
N ALA A 91 7.33 -2.93 0.04
CA ALA A 91 8.50 -2.23 0.56
C ALA A 91 9.64 -2.25 -0.48
N PRO A 92 10.31 -1.13 -0.74
CA PRO A 92 11.41 -1.07 -1.70
C PRO A 92 12.54 -2.06 -1.37
N GLY A 93 12.96 -2.85 -2.36
CA GLY A 93 14.04 -3.83 -2.22
C GLY A 93 13.64 -5.13 -1.51
N ARG A 94 12.38 -5.29 -1.10
CA ARG A 94 11.86 -6.53 -0.52
C ARG A 94 10.92 -7.23 -1.51
N ASN A 95 10.92 -8.55 -1.51
CA ASN A 95 10.06 -9.34 -2.40
C ASN A 95 9.46 -10.56 -1.68
N THR A 96 8.40 -11.12 -2.26
CA THR A 96 7.67 -12.24 -1.67
C THR A 96 8.53 -13.49 -1.53
N THR A 97 9.53 -13.71 -2.39
CA THR A 97 10.45 -14.85 -2.27
C THR A 97 11.24 -14.81 -0.96
N MET A 98 11.56 -13.62 -0.46
CA MET A 98 12.22 -13.47 0.84
C MET A 98 11.36 -13.97 2.00
N ASN A 99 10.02 -13.91 1.91
CA ASN A 99 9.15 -14.55 2.91
C ASN A 99 9.38 -16.05 2.96
N THR A 100 9.49 -16.71 1.80
CA THR A 100 9.71 -18.16 1.72
C THR A 100 11.08 -18.52 2.32
N HIS A 101 12.13 -17.77 1.97
CA HIS A 101 13.46 -17.99 2.57
C HIS A 101 13.47 -17.78 4.08
N ARG A 102 12.77 -16.74 4.57
CA ARG A 102 12.63 -16.46 6.00
C ARG A 102 11.92 -17.61 6.72
N LEU A 103 10.84 -18.13 6.14
CA LEU A 103 10.11 -19.27 6.68
C LEU A 103 11.01 -20.51 6.77
N MET A 104 11.72 -20.85 5.69
CA MET A 104 12.64 -22.00 5.70
C MET A 104 13.73 -21.85 6.75
N HIS A 105 14.30 -20.64 6.91
CA HIS A 105 15.31 -20.38 7.95
C HIS A 105 14.76 -20.57 9.36
N VAL A 106 13.50 -20.16 9.61
CA VAL A 106 12.85 -20.35 10.92
C VAL A 106 12.57 -21.83 11.20
N LEU A 107 12.14 -22.58 10.20
CA LEU A 107 11.86 -24.02 10.32
C LEU A 107 13.12 -24.83 10.64
N HIS A 108 14.18 -24.71 9.84
CA HIS A 108 15.43 -25.44 10.10
C HIS A 108 16.03 -25.07 11.48
N GLY A 109 16.04 -23.79 11.82
CA GLY A 109 16.55 -23.39 13.14
C GLY A 109 15.67 -23.86 14.30
N ALA A 110 14.40 -24.25 14.07
CA ALA A 110 13.59 -24.91 15.09
C ALA A 110 13.94 -26.39 15.24
N GLU A 111 14.17 -27.09 14.13
CA GLU A 111 14.62 -28.49 14.09
C GLU A 111 15.99 -28.66 14.78
N ASP A 112 16.96 -27.80 14.47
CA ASP A 112 18.29 -27.82 15.10
C ASP A 112 18.22 -27.64 16.63
N ARG A 113 17.29 -26.79 17.12
CA ARG A 113 17.08 -26.58 18.57
C ARG A 113 16.43 -27.79 19.24
N GLU A 114 15.61 -28.54 18.53
CA GLU A 114 14.98 -29.77 19.03
C GLU A 114 16.02 -30.91 19.11
N GLU A 115 16.96 -30.98 18.16
CA GLU A 115 18.11 -31.89 18.21
C GLU A 115 19.09 -31.55 19.36
N ASP A 116 19.41 -30.27 19.59
CA ASP A 116 20.27 -29.86 20.70
C ASP A 116 19.65 -30.15 22.08
N LEU A 117 18.33 -30.03 22.21
CA LEU A 117 17.57 -30.36 23.43
C LEU A 117 17.52 -31.87 23.71
N THR A 118 17.52 -32.71 22.66
CA THR A 118 17.51 -34.18 22.78
C THR A 118 18.90 -34.77 22.98
N CYS A 119 19.96 -34.09 22.52
CA CYS A 119 21.36 -34.48 22.76
C CYS A 119 21.88 -34.07 24.16
N SER A 120 21.20 -33.14 24.83
CA SER A 120 21.57 -32.64 26.17
C SER A 120 20.86 -33.36 27.34
N GLN A 121 20.07 -34.41 27.06
CA GLN A 121 19.47 -35.32 28.05
C GLN A 121 20.11 -36.70 27.99
#